data_AF-A0A2V1CMF8-F1
#
_entry.id   AF-A0A2V1CMF8-F1
#
_cell.length_a   1.000
_cell.length_b   1.000
_cell.length_c   1.000
_cell.angle_alpha   90.00
_cell.angle_beta   90.00
_cell.angle_gamma   90.00
#
_symmetry.space_group_name_H-M   'P 1'
#
loop_
_entity.id
_entity.type
_entity.pdbx_description
1 polymer ?
#
loop_
_entity_poly.entity_id
_entity_poly.type
_entity_poly.pdbx_seq_one_letter_code
_entity_poly.pdbx_strand_id
1 'polypeptide(L)'
;MAVERCISFLVYANKYMLGPVEDHVHEPLKRALISCEETVFSGTHIKRVFEATENGSSLRVLITDAALSFGGAREGRYQEQEIEVAGFAAEMLQQMRNCILRVRWRDPLRVPKPGEESERYD
;
A
#
# COMPACT_ATOMS: atom_id res chain seq x y z
N MET A 1 6.43 -0.48 -18.71
CA MET A 1 7.47 0.34 -19.38
C MET A 1 7.98 1.49 -18.52
N ALA A 2 7.15 2.31 -17.87
CA ALA A 2 7.60 3.39 -16.97
C ALA A 2 7.79 2.94 -15.50
N VAL A 3 6.82 2.21 -14.94
CA VAL A 3 6.90 1.61 -13.59
C VAL A 3 8.19 0.81 -13.42
N GLU A 4 8.43 -0.11 -14.35
CA GLU A 4 9.64 -0.93 -14.38
C GLU A 4 10.95 -0.12 -14.41
N ARG A 5 10.98 1.01 -15.13
CA ARG A 5 12.16 1.89 -15.19
C ARG A 5 12.40 2.58 -13.85
N CYS A 6 11.35 3.11 -13.22
CA CYS A 6 11.44 3.74 -11.91
C CYS A 6 11.95 2.75 -10.85
N ILE A 7 11.38 1.55 -10.80
CA ILE A 7 11.77 0.51 -9.85
C ILE A 7 13.18 -0.01 -10.15
N SER A 8 13.53 -0.20 -11.43
CA SER A 8 14.90 -0.58 -11.81
C SER A 8 15.94 0.46 -11.40
N PHE A 9 15.64 1.75 -11.57
CA PHE A 9 16.51 2.81 -11.10
C PHE A 9 16.64 2.82 -9.58
N LEU A 10 15.54 2.63 -8.83
CA LEU A 10 15.57 2.52 -7.37
C LEU A 10 16.46 1.37 -6.91
N VAL A 11 16.27 0.17 -7.47
CA VAL A 11 17.08 -1.02 -7.15
C VAL A 11 18.55 -0.78 -7.47
N TYR A 12 18.84 -0.15 -8.61
CA TYR A 12 20.20 0.24 -9.00
C TYR A 12 20.80 1.22 -8.00
N ALA A 13 20.09 2.30 -7.67
CA ALA A 13 20.56 3.32 -6.75
C ALA A 13 20.82 2.76 -5.35
N ASN A 14 19.97 1.89 -4.85
CA ASN A 14 20.18 1.18 -3.58
C ASN A 14 21.44 0.29 -3.66
N LYS A 15 21.57 -0.52 -4.72
CA LYS A 15 22.72 -1.42 -4.91
C LYS A 15 24.07 -0.69 -4.92
N TYR A 16 24.12 0.51 -5.49
CA TYR A 16 25.34 1.30 -5.60
C TYR A 16 25.44 2.43 -4.55
N MET A 17 24.52 2.46 -3.58
CA MET A 17 24.48 3.46 -2.49
C MET A 17 24.59 4.90 -3.01
N LEU A 18 23.81 5.24 -4.04
CA LEU A 18 23.83 6.57 -4.68
C LEU A 18 23.24 7.69 -3.81
N GLY A 19 22.87 7.39 -2.56
CA GLY A 19 22.23 8.31 -1.63
C GLY A 19 20.70 8.28 -1.69
N PRO A 20 20.02 9.26 -1.07
CA PRO A 20 18.56 9.27 -0.95
C PRO A 20 17.90 9.61 -2.29
N VAL A 21 17.58 8.57 -3.07
CA VAL A 21 16.90 8.71 -4.36
C VAL A 21 15.38 8.62 -4.25
N GLU A 22 14.83 8.30 -3.09
CA GLU A 22 13.40 8.02 -2.93
C GLU A 22 12.53 9.20 -3.39
N ASP A 23 12.87 10.42 -2.95
CA ASP A 23 12.16 11.65 -3.33
C ASP A 23 12.21 11.92 -4.84
N HIS A 24 13.30 11.50 -5.49
CA HIS A 24 13.48 11.66 -6.94
C HIS A 24 12.66 10.63 -7.74
N VAL A 25 12.35 9.47 -7.14
CA VAL A 25 11.62 8.38 -7.79
C VAL A 25 10.13 8.43 -7.49
N HIS A 26 9.73 8.99 -6.34
CA HIS A 26 8.36 8.95 -5.84
C HIS A 26 7.34 9.52 -6.84
N GLU A 27 7.48 10.78 -7.26
CA GLU A 27 6.53 11.41 -8.18
C GLU A 27 6.53 10.81 -9.60
N PRO A 28 7.69 10.48 -10.21
CA PRO A 28 7.72 9.71 -11.45
C PRO A 28 7.01 8.35 -11.34
N LEU A 29 7.25 7.60 -10.27
CA LEU A 29 6.64 6.29 -10.05
C LEU A 29 5.13 6.41 -9.86
N LYS A 30 4.68 7.37 -9.05
CA LYS A 30 3.25 7.65 -8.83
C LYS A 30 2.52 7.94 -10.14
N ARG A 31 3.06 8.82 -10.98
CA ARG A 31 2.48 9.12 -12.30
C ARG A 31 2.47 7.90 -13.22
N ALA A 32 3.53 7.09 -13.18
CA ALA A 32 3.60 5.86 -13.93
C ALA A 32 2.54 4.83 -13.50
N LEU A 33 2.27 4.73 -12.19
CA LEU A 33 1.22 3.85 -11.65
C LEU A 33 -0.19 4.34 -12.02
N ILE A 34 -0.44 5.65 -11.97
CA ILE A 34 -1.75 6.21 -12.37
C ILE A 34 -2.05 5.98 -13.86
N SER A 35 -1.02 6.01 -14.69
CA SER A 35 -1.17 5.91 -16.16
C SER A 35 -1.04 4.49 -16.70
N CYS A 36 -0.68 3.50 -15.88
CA CYS A 36 -0.53 2.13 -16.34
C CYS A 36 -1.82 1.33 -16.22
N GLU A 37 -1.98 0.36 -17.13
CA GLU A 37 -3.00 -0.67 -16.97
C GLU A 37 -2.66 -1.59 -15.79
N GLU A 38 -3.71 -2.09 -15.16
CA GLU A 38 -3.65 -2.96 -13.98
C GLU A 38 -2.79 -4.22 -14.19
N THR A 39 -2.72 -4.74 -15.43
CA THR A 39 -1.93 -5.92 -15.80
C THR A 39 -0.43 -5.68 -15.75
N VAL A 40 0.01 -4.41 -15.75
CA VAL A 40 1.43 -4.04 -15.74
C VAL A 40 2.02 -4.11 -14.33
N PHE A 41 1.18 -3.96 -13.29
CA PHE A 41 1.62 -4.02 -11.90
C PHE A 41 1.53 -5.45 -11.35
N SER A 42 2.58 -5.90 -10.66
CA SER A 42 2.77 -7.31 -10.29
C SER A 42 3.47 -7.46 -8.94
N GLY A 43 3.35 -8.64 -8.33
CA GLY A 43 4.00 -8.99 -7.06
C GLY A 43 5.52 -8.77 -7.06
N THR A 44 6.18 -8.96 -8.21
CA THR A 44 7.63 -8.71 -8.35
C THR A 44 8.00 -7.24 -8.15
N HIS A 45 7.13 -6.29 -8.53
CA HIS A 45 7.34 -4.87 -8.28
C HIS A 45 7.28 -4.56 -6.78
N ILE A 46 6.34 -5.16 -6.06
CA ILE A 46 6.21 -5.02 -4.59
C ILE A 46 7.49 -5.48 -3.91
N LYS A 47 7.91 -6.71 -4.20
CA LYS A 47 9.12 -7.30 -3.61
C LYS A 47 10.35 -6.42 -3.81
N ARG A 48 10.58 -5.96 -5.05
CA ARG A 48 11.73 -5.12 -5.39
C ARG A 48 11.76 -3.78 -4.67
N VAL A 49 10.60 -3.13 -4.47
CA VAL A 49 10.56 -1.86 -3.74
C VAL A 49 10.80 -2.09 -2.26
N PHE A 50 10.20 -3.11 -1.66
CA PHE A 50 10.40 -3.43 -0.24
C PHE A 50 11.84 -3.86 0.07
N GLU A 51 12.50 -4.59 -0.82
CA GLU A 51 13.92 -4.95 -0.70
C GLU A 51 14.86 -3.74 -0.88
N ALA A 52 14.46 -2.74 -1.67
CA ALA A 52 15.31 -1.60 -2.01
C ALA A 52 15.13 -0.37 -1.10
N THR A 53 14.23 -0.44 -0.12
CA THR A 53 13.86 0.70 0.73
C THR A 53 13.81 0.29 2.19
N GLU A 54 13.86 1.26 3.11
CA GLU A 54 13.74 1.01 4.54
C GLU A 54 12.27 1.02 5.01
N ASN A 55 12.03 0.53 6.23
CA ASN A 55 10.73 0.64 6.88
C ASN A 55 10.34 2.12 7.03
N GLY A 56 9.10 2.46 6.67
CA GLY A 56 8.61 3.84 6.69
C GLY A 56 8.90 4.64 5.42
N SER A 57 9.53 4.04 4.40
CA SER A 57 9.70 4.67 3.09
C SER A 57 8.35 5.04 2.47
N SER A 58 8.27 6.25 1.92
CA SER A 58 7.11 6.73 1.17
C SER A 58 6.83 5.88 -0.08
N LEU A 59 7.85 5.21 -0.64
CA LEU A 59 7.70 4.32 -1.77
C LEU A 59 6.99 3.02 -1.39
N ARG A 60 7.20 2.50 -0.18
CA ARG A 60 6.47 1.33 0.33
C ARG A 60 4.99 1.66 0.50
N VAL A 61 4.69 2.86 0.99
CA VAL A 61 3.32 3.37 1.08
C VAL A 61 2.69 3.41 -0.33
N LEU A 62 3.36 4.08 -1.28
CA LEU A 62 2.87 4.24 -2.64
C LEU A 62 2.60 2.90 -3.36
N ILE A 63 3.51 1.94 -3.22
CA ILE A 63 3.36 0.61 -3.85
C ILE A 63 2.24 -0.19 -3.21
N THR A 64 2.05 -0.07 -1.90
CA THR A 64 0.97 -0.72 -1.19
C THR A 64 -0.38 -0.11 -1.59
N ASP A 65 -0.46 1.21 -1.73
CA ASP A 65 -1.68 1.89 -2.21
C ASP A 65 -2.04 1.43 -3.63
N ALA A 66 -1.03 1.29 -4.49
CA ALA A 66 -1.21 0.74 -5.83
C ALA A 66 -1.70 -0.72 -5.78
N ALA A 67 -1.12 -1.56 -4.92
CA ALA A 67 -1.56 -2.94 -4.74
C ALA A 67 -3.02 -3.02 -4.29
N LEU A 68 -3.44 -2.18 -3.34
CA LEU A 68 -4.85 -2.12 -2.91
C LEU A 68 -5.78 -1.59 -4.01
N SER A 69 -5.31 -0.63 -4.80
CA SER A 69 -6.09 -0.05 -5.91
C SER A 69 -6.30 -1.03 -7.06
N PHE A 70 -5.28 -1.82 -7.38
CA PHE A 70 -5.31 -2.78 -8.49
C PHE A 70 -5.81 -4.17 -8.10
N GLY A 71 -5.51 -4.65 -6.89
CA GLY A 71 -5.92 -5.98 -6.42
C GLY A 71 -7.21 -5.98 -5.61
N GLY A 72 -7.69 -4.81 -5.21
CA GLY A 72 -8.77 -4.68 -4.23
C GLY A 72 -8.40 -5.25 -2.86
N ALA A 73 -9.27 -5.05 -1.87
CA ALA A 73 -9.07 -5.56 -0.52
C ALA A 73 -9.50 -7.03 -0.33
N ARG A 74 -10.10 -7.66 -1.35
CA ARG A 74 -10.81 -8.96 -1.21
C ARG A 74 -10.25 -10.08 -2.06
N GLU A 75 -9.48 -9.79 -3.11
CA GLU A 75 -9.21 -10.79 -4.17
C GLU A 75 -7.90 -11.55 -3.98
N GLY A 76 -7.16 -11.33 -2.89
CA GLY A 76 -5.95 -12.11 -2.56
C GLY A 76 -4.85 -12.05 -3.62
N ARG A 77 -4.92 -11.09 -4.55
CA ARG A 77 -4.01 -10.99 -5.71
C ARG A 77 -2.54 -10.93 -5.32
N TYR A 78 -2.25 -10.39 -4.13
CA TYR A 78 -0.89 -10.25 -3.59
C TYR A 78 -0.68 -11.09 -2.31
N GLN A 79 -1.48 -12.14 -2.11
CA GLN A 79 -1.42 -12.98 -0.91
C GLN A 79 -0.05 -13.66 -0.73
N GLU A 80 0.59 -14.06 -1.83
CA GLU A 80 1.98 -14.56 -1.78
C GLU A 80 2.93 -13.50 -1.23
N GLN A 81 2.82 -12.25 -1.70
CA GLN A 81 3.66 -11.17 -1.23
C GLN A 81 3.37 -10.78 0.23
N GLU A 82 2.13 -10.93 0.69
CA GLU A 82 1.80 -10.74 2.12
C GLU A 82 2.58 -11.68 3.03
N ILE A 83 2.87 -12.90 2.54
CA ILE A 83 3.61 -13.92 3.27
C ILE A 83 5.12 -13.73 3.10
N GLU A 84 5.57 -13.50 1.86
CA GLU A 84 7.00 -13.51 1.52
C GLU A 84 7.71 -12.18 1.72
N VAL A 85 7.00 -11.05 1.55
CA VAL A 85 7.62 -9.72 1.58
C VAL A 85 7.49 -9.14 2.98
N ALA A 86 8.60 -9.17 3.72
CA ALA A 86 8.65 -8.65 5.08
C ALA A 86 8.13 -7.20 5.16
N GLY A 87 7.13 -6.99 6.01
CA GLY A 87 6.51 -5.69 6.23
C GLY A 87 5.36 -5.33 5.28
N PHE A 88 5.17 -6.05 4.16
CA PHE A 88 4.13 -5.71 3.19
C PHE A 88 2.71 -5.90 3.76
N ALA A 89 2.44 -7.04 4.42
CA ALA A 89 1.13 -7.27 5.05
C ALA A 89 0.82 -6.21 6.13
N ALA A 90 1.83 -5.81 6.91
CA ALA A 90 1.67 -4.77 7.92
C ALA A 90 1.34 -3.40 7.29
N GLU A 91 2.00 -3.05 6.20
CA GLU A 91 1.74 -1.81 5.45
C GLU A 91 0.32 -1.81 4.86
N MET A 92 -0.11 -2.93 4.23
CA MET A 92 -1.48 -3.06 3.72
C MET A 92 -2.52 -2.88 4.82
N LEU A 93 -2.36 -3.56 5.96
CA LEU A 93 -3.27 -3.41 7.10
C LEU A 93 -3.32 -1.98 7.62
N GLN A 94 -2.17 -1.30 7.68
CA GLN A 94 -2.10 0.09 8.12
C GLN A 94 -2.85 1.02 7.16
N GLN A 95 -2.71 0.84 5.85
CA GLN A 95 -3.42 1.63 4.85
C GLN A 95 -4.92 1.37 4.86
N MET A 96 -5.33 0.10 4.90
CA MET A 96 -6.74 -0.28 5.06
C MET A 96 -7.33 0.36 6.32
N ARG A 97 -6.60 0.31 7.45
CA ARG A 97 -7.02 0.95 8.69
C ARG A 97 -7.17 2.46 8.51
N ASN A 98 -6.22 3.13 7.87
CA ASN A 98 -6.29 4.57 7.62
C ASN A 98 -7.51 4.95 6.75
N CYS A 99 -7.89 4.11 5.78
CA CYS A 99 -9.12 4.29 5.01
C CYS A 99 -10.38 4.09 5.87
N ILE A 100 -10.38 3.07 6.72
CA ILE A 100 -11.52 2.70 7.59
C ILE A 100 -11.73 3.68 8.73
N LEU A 101 -10.68 4.33 9.25
CA LEU A 101 -10.77 5.27 10.39
C LEU A 101 -11.67 6.50 10.12
N ARG A 102 -12.15 6.68 8.89
CA ARG A 102 -13.24 7.62 8.57
C ARG A 102 -14.60 7.16 9.11
N VAL A 103 -14.72 5.91 9.53
CA VAL A 103 -15.92 5.31 10.09
C VAL A 103 -15.80 5.26 11.60
N ARG A 104 -16.81 5.78 12.30
CA ARG A 104 -16.90 5.69 13.76
C ARG A 104 -17.05 4.23 14.17
N TRP A 105 -16.05 3.70 14.88
CA TRP A 105 -16.15 2.37 15.51
C TRP A 105 -17.33 2.37 16.47
N ARG A 106 -18.37 1.58 16.15
CA ARG A 106 -19.40 1.22 17.12
C ARG A 106 -18.88 0.04 17.89
N ASP A 107 -18.50 0.30 19.13
CA ASP A 107 -18.07 -0.73 20.06
C ASP A 107 -19.19 -1.78 20.21
N PRO A 108 -19.01 -3.01 19.70
CA PRO A 108 -20.03 -4.04 19.78
C PRO A 108 -20.21 -4.56 21.22
N LEU A 109 -19.29 -4.20 22.12
CA LEU A 109 -19.35 -4.53 23.55
C LEU A 109 -19.96 -3.39 24.38
N ARG A 110 -20.30 -2.25 23.75
CA ARG A 110 -21.00 -1.17 24.44
C ARG A 110 -22.42 -1.62 24.74
N VAL A 111 -22.70 -1.90 26.01
CA VAL A 111 -24.07 -2.06 26.50
C VAL A 111 -24.77 -0.70 26.39
N PRO A 112 -25.87 -0.58 25.63
CA PRO A 112 -26.65 0.65 25.58
C PRO A 112 -27.14 0.99 26.98
N LYS A 113 -27.00 2.25 27.40
CA LYS A 113 -27.65 2.69 28.63
C LYS A 113 -29.16 2.71 28.39
N PRO A 114 -30.00 2.32 29.37
CA PRO A 114 -31.45 2.41 29.23
C PRO A 114 -31.84 3.84 28.86
N GLY A 115 -32.42 4.03 27.67
CA GLY A 115 -32.82 5.32 27.10
C GLY A 115 -32.11 5.74 25.80
N GLU A 116 -31.05 5.04 25.36
CA GLU A 116 -30.36 5.31 24.08
C GLU A 116 -30.86 4.36 22.96
N GLU A 117 -32.16 4.34 22.64
CA GLU A 117 -32.66 3.60 21.48
C GLU A 117 -32.69 4.48 20.23
N SER A 118 -31.79 4.15 19.29
CA SER A 118 -32.08 4.10 17.85
C SER A 118 -32.45 5.42 17.13
N GLU A 119 -31.46 6.27 16.82
CA GLU A 119 -31.46 6.91 15.50
C GLU A 119 -31.11 5.84 14.45
N ARG A 120 -32.14 5.11 14.00
CA ARG A 120 -32.14 4.38 12.73
C ARG A 120 -32.25 5.43 11.63
N TYR A 121 -31.29 5.47 10.72
CA TYR A 121 -31.45 6.21 9.46
C TYR A 121 -31.79 5.21 8.34
N ASP A 122 -32.77 5.61 7.53
CA ASP A 122 -33.11 5.09 6.21
C ASP A 122 -31.93 5.15 5.22
#